data_AF-A0A537QQJ8-F1
#
_entry.id   AF-A0A537QQJ8-F1
#
_cell.length_a   1.000
_cell.length_b   1.000
_cell.length_c   1.000
_cell.angle_alpha   90.00
_cell.angle_beta   90.00
_cell.angle_gamma   90.00
#
_symmetry.space_group_name_H-M   'P 1'
#
loop_
_entity.id
_entity.type
_entity.pdbx_description
1 polymer ?
#
loop_
_entity_poly.entity_id
_entity_poly.type
_entity_poly.pdbx_seq_one_letter_code
_entity_poly.pdbx_strand_id
1 'polypeptide(L)'
;GAQTRDLLVMAGGDAASFARARPLLDAIAKRVIHTGAIGTGSIAKIMHNCASFTLDMLIAECWTTGVKAGIDAATIVRVFNEAALGQQMSLKVRLPATYLRGDFAPRFSLALARKDLGLAMDLARETKTPMRLAALCEQELTEAMARGWAGRDASIALTLQEERAGAEVRLPPA
;
A
#
# COMPACT_ATOMS: atom_id res chain seq x y z
N GLY A 1 8.40 -6.12 11.65
CA GLY A 1 8.58 -6.93 10.43
C GLY A 1 9.46 -8.11 10.74
N ALA A 2 10.70 -8.15 10.25
CA ALA A 2 11.64 -9.23 10.56
C ALA A 2 11.94 -9.35 12.06
N GLN A 3 12.20 -8.22 12.74
CA GLN A 3 12.46 -8.18 14.19
C GLN A 3 11.29 -8.71 15.03
N THR A 4 10.05 -8.59 14.56
CA THR A 4 8.85 -9.09 15.25
C THR A 4 8.37 -10.44 14.70
N ARG A 5 9.08 -11.03 13.73
CA ARG A 5 8.67 -12.20 12.95
C ARG A 5 7.29 -12.08 12.28
N ASP A 6 6.77 -10.88 12.06
CA ASP A 6 5.45 -10.68 11.42
C ASP A 6 5.51 -10.59 9.88
N LEU A 7 6.60 -11.03 9.24
CA LEU A 7 6.71 -10.98 7.79
C LEU A 7 5.78 -12.00 7.11
N LEU A 8 5.20 -11.58 5.99
CA LEU A 8 4.69 -12.48 4.96
C LEU A 8 5.78 -12.61 3.89
N VAL A 9 6.33 -13.82 3.72
CA VAL A 9 7.31 -14.13 2.68
C VAL A 9 6.59 -14.76 1.49
N MET A 10 6.84 -14.21 0.30
CA MET A 10 6.41 -14.76 -0.99
C MET A 10 7.65 -15.31 -1.70
N ALA A 11 7.80 -16.63 -1.75
CA ALA A 11 9.01 -17.28 -2.26
C ALA A 11 8.74 -17.98 -3.60
N GLY A 12 9.51 -17.65 -4.63
CA GLY A 12 9.51 -18.34 -5.93
C GLY A 12 10.77 -19.19 -6.09
N GLY A 13 10.62 -20.39 -6.64
CA GLY A 13 11.69 -21.37 -6.80
C GLY A 13 11.14 -22.77 -7.04
N ASP A 14 11.95 -23.70 -7.53
CA ASP A 14 11.54 -25.10 -7.62
C ASP A 14 11.20 -25.68 -6.23
N ALA A 15 10.36 -26.72 -6.19
CA ALA A 15 9.84 -27.27 -4.95
C ALA A 15 10.95 -27.79 -4.02
N ALA A 16 12.04 -28.35 -4.57
CA ALA A 16 13.14 -28.88 -3.78
C ALA A 16 13.95 -27.74 -3.11
N SER A 17 14.25 -26.68 -3.86
CA SER A 17 14.89 -25.48 -3.33
C SER A 17 14.02 -24.78 -2.28
N PHE A 18 12.71 -24.68 -2.52
CA PHE A 18 11.77 -24.10 -1.54
C PHE A 18 11.73 -24.94 -0.25
N ALA A 19 11.58 -26.27 -0.35
CA ALA A 19 11.55 -27.16 0.80
C ALA A 19 12.85 -27.06 1.63
N ARG A 20 14.01 -26.97 0.96
CA ARG A 20 15.31 -26.78 1.61
C ARG A 20 15.42 -25.42 2.32
N ALA A 21 14.88 -24.35 1.74
CA ALA A 21 14.91 -23.01 2.32
C ALA A 21 13.85 -22.79 3.41
N ARG A 22 12.77 -23.59 3.42
CA ARG A 22 11.59 -23.39 4.26
C ARG A 22 11.89 -23.18 5.75
N PRO A 23 12.76 -23.98 6.41
CA PRO A 23 13.05 -23.78 7.84
C PRO A 23 13.65 -22.41 8.15
N LEU A 24 14.48 -21.87 7.24
CA LEU A 24 15.08 -20.54 7.40
C LEU A 24 14.04 -19.43 7.20
N LEU A 25 13.15 -19.60 6.23
CA LEU A 25 12.07 -18.64 5.96
C LEU A 25 11.08 -18.59 7.12
N ASP A 26 10.70 -19.74 7.70
CA ASP A 26 9.81 -19.82 8.87
C ASP A 26 10.42 -19.17 10.12
N ALA A 27 11.76 -19.14 10.26
CA ALA A 27 12.43 -18.51 11.39
C ALA A 27 12.29 -16.97 11.42
N ILE A 28 12.00 -16.35 10.28
CA ILE A 28 11.93 -14.88 10.11
C ILE A 28 10.54 -14.37 9.74
N ALA A 29 9.61 -15.28 9.40
CA ALA A 29 8.30 -14.94 8.86
C ALA A 29 7.17 -15.61 9.64
N LYS A 30 6.05 -14.90 9.75
CA LYS A 30 4.81 -15.44 10.32
C LYS A 30 4.12 -16.37 9.35
N ARG A 31 4.28 -16.09 8.05
CA ARG A 31 3.67 -16.82 6.95
C ARG A 31 4.64 -16.88 5.79
N VAL A 32 4.78 -18.06 5.19
CA VAL A 32 5.58 -18.30 3.99
C VAL A 32 4.67 -18.91 2.94
N ILE A 33 4.61 -18.29 1.76
CA ILE A 33 3.82 -18.76 0.61
C ILE A 33 4.81 -19.16 -0.50
N HIS A 34 4.73 -20.42 -0.94
CA HIS A 34 5.38 -20.85 -2.17
C HIS A 34 4.56 -20.39 -3.36
N THR A 35 5.15 -19.53 -4.20
CA THR A 35 4.45 -18.84 -5.28
C THR A 35 4.67 -19.49 -6.65
N GLY A 36 5.35 -20.64 -6.70
CA GLY A 36 5.70 -21.32 -7.94
C GLY A 36 7.15 -21.09 -8.35
N ALA A 37 7.39 -20.96 -9.66
CA ALA A 37 8.73 -20.89 -10.25
C ALA A 37 9.55 -19.65 -9.82
N ILE A 38 10.82 -19.62 -10.21
CA ILE A 38 11.68 -18.45 -9.98
C ILE A 38 11.01 -17.19 -10.56
N GLY A 39 11.06 -16.09 -9.80
CA GLY A 39 10.47 -14.80 -10.19
C GLY A 39 9.03 -14.57 -9.74
N THR A 40 8.23 -15.63 -9.51
CA THR A 40 6.80 -15.45 -9.16
C THR A 40 6.58 -14.79 -7.79
N GLY A 41 7.52 -14.93 -6.86
CA GLY A 41 7.49 -14.22 -5.58
C GLY A 41 7.61 -12.70 -5.74
N SER A 42 8.49 -12.25 -6.63
CA SER A 42 8.64 -10.83 -6.98
C SER A 42 7.40 -10.30 -7.68
N ILE A 43 6.83 -11.07 -8.62
CA ILE A 43 5.58 -10.73 -9.30
C ILE A 43 4.45 -10.58 -8.29
N ALA A 44 4.25 -11.56 -7.41
CA ALA A 44 3.22 -11.50 -6.36
C ALA A 44 3.39 -10.26 -5.48
N LYS A 45 4.64 -9.92 -5.13
CA LYS A 45 4.94 -8.76 -4.29
C LYS A 45 4.58 -7.43 -4.96
N ILE A 46 5.03 -7.19 -6.20
CA ILE A 46 4.77 -5.92 -6.88
C ILE A 46 3.29 -5.76 -7.21
N MET A 47 2.58 -6.84 -7.55
CA MET A 47 1.14 -6.81 -7.79
C MET A 47 0.35 -6.53 -6.51
N HIS A 48 0.73 -7.14 -5.39
CA HIS A 48 0.13 -6.84 -4.08
C HIS A 48 0.34 -5.38 -3.68
N ASN A 49 1.56 -4.86 -3.86
CA ASN A 49 1.87 -3.45 -3.55
C ASN A 49 1.08 -2.49 -4.46
N CYS A 50 1.03 -2.76 -5.77
CA CYS A 50 0.24 -2.00 -6.73
C CYS A 50 -1.24 -1.90 -6.31
N ALA A 51 -1.86 -3.04 -5.94
CA ALA A 51 -3.25 -3.07 -5.49
C ALA A 51 -3.43 -2.26 -4.20
N SER A 52 -2.54 -2.40 -3.22
CA SER A 52 -2.59 -1.63 -1.98
C SER A 52 -2.58 -0.13 -2.26
N PHE A 53 -1.56 0.39 -2.96
CA PHE A 53 -1.43 1.83 -3.21
C PHE A 53 -2.64 2.39 -3.95
N THR A 54 -3.14 1.64 -4.95
CA THR A 54 -4.31 2.06 -5.73
C THR A 54 -5.57 2.13 -4.86
N LEU A 55 -5.79 1.14 -4.00
CA LEU A 55 -6.94 1.12 -3.08
C LEU A 55 -6.85 2.24 -2.04
N ASP A 56 -5.65 2.53 -1.53
CA ASP A 56 -5.46 3.57 -0.52
C ASP A 56 -5.81 4.97 -1.06
N MET A 57 -5.48 5.25 -2.33
CA MET A 57 -5.88 6.49 -2.99
C MET A 57 -7.39 6.57 -3.17
N LEU A 58 -8.03 5.49 -3.62
CA LEU A 58 -9.49 5.43 -3.73
C LEU A 58 -10.16 5.67 -2.36
N ILE A 59 -9.60 5.09 -1.30
CA ILE A 59 -10.07 5.33 0.07
C ILE A 59 -9.91 6.80 0.45
N ALA A 60 -8.77 7.42 0.13
CA ALA A 60 -8.54 8.84 0.39
C ALA A 60 -9.53 9.74 -0.37
N GLU A 61 -9.84 9.44 -1.63
CA GLU A 61 -10.88 10.14 -2.42
C GLU A 61 -12.25 10.03 -1.76
N CYS A 62 -12.66 8.82 -1.38
CA CYS A 62 -13.94 8.57 -0.70
C CYS A 62 -14.04 9.29 0.64
N TRP A 63 -12.99 9.20 1.48
CA TRP A 63 -12.97 9.85 2.79
C TRP A 63 -12.99 11.36 2.68
N THR A 64 -12.16 11.93 1.81
CA THR A 64 -12.08 13.38 1.59
C THR A 64 -13.40 13.92 1.06
N THR A 65 -14.02 13.21 0.09
CA THR A 65 -15.32 13.58 -0.46
C THR A 65 -16.42 13.51 0.60
N GLY A 66 -16.45 12.45 1.40
CA GLY A 66 -17.40 12.32 2.49
C GLY A 66 -17.27 13.45 3.51
N VAL A 67 -16.03 13.75 3.95
CA VAL A 67 -15.76 14.85 4.87
C VAL A 67 -16.24 16.18 4.30
N LYS A 68 -15.93 16.44 3.02
CA LYS A 68 -16.40 17.65 2.33
C LYS A 68 -17.93 17.71 2.19
N ALA A 69 -18.59 16.56 2.14
CA ALA A 69 -20.04 16.44 2.14
C ALA A 69 -20.66 16.56 3.56
N GLY A 70 -19.86 16.70 4.61
CA GLY A 70 -20.31 17.03 5.96
C GLY A 70 -20.31 15.88 6.96
N ILE A 71 -19.81 14.68 6.61
CA ILE A 71 -19.57 13.63 7.62
C ILE A 71 -18.29 13.93 8.39
N ASP A 72 -18.25 13.62 9.68
CA ASP A 72 -17.00 13.74 10.42
C ASP A 72 -16.00 12.63 10.01
N ALA A 73 -14.71 12.96 10.05
CA ALA A 73 -13.64 12.06 9.62
C ALA A 73 -13.62 10.74 10.43
N ALA A 74 -13.90 10.80 11.73
CA ALA A 74 -13.91 9.62 12.59
C ALA A 74 -15.04 8.65 12.20
N THR A 75 -16.22 9.17 11.90
CA THR A 75 -17.38 8.37 11.49
C THR A 75 -17.15 7.71 10.14
N ILE A 76 -16.65 8.41 9.11
CA ILE A 76 -16.42 7.77 7.80
C ILE A 76 -15.31 6.71 7.86
N VAL A 77 -14.24 6.97 8.63
CA VAL A 77 -13.18 5.98 8.88
C VAL A 77 -13.75 4.76 9.63
N ARG A 78 -14.63 4.97 10.62
CA ARG A 78 -15.31 3.89 11.35
C ARG A 78 -16.18 3.06 10.40
N VAL A 79 -16.97 3.68 9.53
CA VAL A 79 -17.79 2.98 8.53
C VAL A 79 -16.93 2.05 7.67
N PHE A 80 -15.80 2.53 7.16
CA PHE A 80 -14.90 1.69 6.35
C PHE A 80 -14.26 0.55 7.16
N ASN A 81 -13.95 0.77 8.43
CA ASN A 81 -13.36 -0.24 9.31
C ASN A 81 -14.34 -1.30 9.82
N GLU A 82 -15.61 -0.95 10.01
CA GLU A 82 -16.62 -1.87 10.56
C GLU A 82 -17.44 -2.58 9.48
N ALA A 83 -17.50 -2.01 8.26
CA ALA A 83 -18.17 -2.63 7.13
C ALA A 83 -17.25 -3.60 6.36
N ALA A 84 -17.68 -4.00 5.16
CA ALA A 84 -17.05 -5.04 4.34
C ALA A 84 -15.55 -4.80 4.04
N LEU A 85 -15.08 -3.55 4.04
CA LEU A 85 -13.69 -3.20 3.74
C LEU A 85 -12.75 -3.39 4.94
N GLY A 86 -13.28 -3.52 6.16
CA GLY A 86 -12.54 -3.46 7.41
C GLY A 86 -11.47 -4.54 7.64
N GLN A 87 -11.40 -5.57 6.81
CA GLN A 87 -10.37 -6.61 6.93
C GLN A 87 -9.02 -6.21 6.31
N GLN A 88 -8.94 -5.05 5.67
CA GLN A 88 -7.68 -4.55 5.10
C GLN A 88 -6.73 -4.05 6.19
N MET A 89 -5.51 -4.58 6.20
CA MET A 89 -4.45 -4.15 7.14
C MET A 89 -4.10 -2.66 7.02
N SER A 90 -4.25 -2.08 5.83
CA SER A 90 -4.01 -0.64 5.61
C SER A 90 -4.95 0.21 6.46
N LEU A 91 -6.24 -0.12 6.48
CA LEU A 91 -7.28 0.58 7.25
C LEU A 91 -7.10 0.46 8.77
N LYS A 92 -6.61 -0.70 9.24
CA LYS A 92 -6.47 -0.99 10.68
C LYS A 92 -5.16 -0.52 11.29
N VAL A 93 -4.08 -0.47 10.50
CA VAL A 93 -2.73 -0.24 11.04
C VAL A 93 -2.06 0.93 10.36
N ARG A 94 -1.93 0.90 9.03
CA ARG A 94 -1.04 1.85 8.34
C ARG A 94 -1.64 3.24 8.23
N LEU A 95 -2.86 3.40 7.72
CA LEU A 95 -3.51 4.71 7.55
C LEU A 95 -3.81 5.39 8.90
N PRO A 96 -4.28 4.68 9.95
CA PRO A 96 -4.37 5.25 11.30
C PRO A 96 -3.02 5.70 11.85
N ALA A 97 -1.92 5.05 11.42
CA ALA A 97 -0.61 5.40 11.90
C ALA A 97 0.06 6.57 11.18
N THR A 98 -0.39 6.86 9.96
CA THR A 98 0.25 7.77 9.01
C THR A 98 -0.69 8.92 8.64
N TYR A 99 -1.40 8.76 7.51
CA TYR A 99 -2.32 9.71 6.90
C TYR A 99 -3.30 10.33 7.89
N LEU A 100 -4.01 9.50 8.68
CA LEU A 100 -5.03 9.98 9.60
C LEU A 100 -4.46 10.77 10.80
N ARG A 101 -3.15 10.66 11.06
CA ARG A 101 -2.43 11.44 12.08
C ARG A 101 -1.57 12.56 11.51
N GLY A 102 -1.45 12.67 10.18
CA GLY A 102 -0.49 13.56 9.54
C GLY A 102 0.98 13.21 9.83
N ASP A 103 1.28 11.97 10.23
CA ASP A 103 2.64 11.52 10.54
C ASP A 103 3.24 10.72 9.37
N PHE A 104 4.07 11.41 8.59
CA PHE A 104 4.72 10.87 7.40
C PHE A 104 6.20 10.53 7.61
N ALA A 105 6.61 10.21 8.84
CA ALA A 105 7.92 9.60 9.07
C ALA A 105 8.04 8.27 8.28
N PRO A 106 9.15 8.01 7.58
CA PRO A 106 9.22 6.93 6.60
C PRO A 106 9.15 5.54 7.23
N ARG A 107 8.00 4.87 7.10
CA ARG A 107 7.81 3.45 7.42
C ARG A 107 7.95 2.60 6.16
N PHE A 108 7.39 3.10 5.06
CA PHE A 108 7.67 2.65 3.70
C PHE A 108 7.73 3.88 2.79
N SER A 109 8.92 4.21 2.28
CA SER A 109 9.12 5.49 1.61
C SER A 109 8.36 5.61 0.30
N LEU A 110 7.96 6.83 -0.05
CA LEU A 110 7.33 7.15 -1.33
C LEU A 110 8.21 6.71 -2.51
N ALA A 111 9.53 6.87 -2.42
CA ALA A 111 10.45 6.41 -3.45
C ALA A 111 10.36 4.89 -3.70
N LEU A 112 10.25 4.08 -2.62
CA LEU A 112 10.08 2.64 -2.74
C LEU A 112 8.71 2.27 -3.32
N ALA A 113 7.65 2.97 -2.90
CA ALA A 113 6.31 2.77 -3.45
C ALA A 113 6.25 3.08 -4.95
N ARG A 114 6.83 4.21 -5.37
CA ARG A 114 6.91 4.59 -6.77
C ARG A 114 7.69 3.57 -7.60
N LYS A 115 8.82 3.08 -7.08
CA LYS A 115 9.61 2.04 -7.73
C LYS A 115 8.81 0.74 -7.92
N ASP A 116 8.20 0.23 -6.86
CA ASP A 116 7.44 -1.03 -6.92
C ASP A 116 6.22 -0.92 -7.85
N LEU A 117 5.53 0.23 -7.84
CA LEU A 117 4.44 0.50 -8.78
C LEU A 117 4.93 0.57 -10.23
N GLY A 118 6.09 1.18 -10.47
CA GLY A 118 6.73 1.20 -11.79
C GLY A 118 7.02 -0.20 -12.32
N LEU A 119 7.61 -1.06 -11.49
CA LEU A 119 7.86 -2.47 -11.84
C LEU A 119 6.56 -3.22 -12.17
N ALA A 120 5.46 -2.96 -11.45
CA ALA A 120 4.16 -3.55 -11.77
C ALA A 120 3.64 -3.07 -13.13
N MET A 121 3.79 -1.78 -13.44
CA MET A 121 3.38 -1.20 -14.73
C MET A 121 4.27 -1.67 -15.90
N ASP A 122 5.56 -1.89 -15.67
CA ASP A 122 6.47 -2.54 -16.63
C ASP A 122 5.99 -3.96 -16.95
N LEU A 123 5.73 -4.78 -15.92
CA LEU A 123 5.23 -6.13 -16.11
C LEU A 123 3.87 -6.16 -16.84
N ALA A 124 2.99 -5.21 -16.55
CA ALA A 124 1.72 -5.06 -17.24
C ALA A 124 1.90 -4.81 -18.74
N ARG A 125 2.88 -3.96 -19.11
CA ARG A 125 3.25 -3.71 -20.52
C ARG A 125 3.82 -4.96 -21.18
N GLU A 126 4.74 -5.66 -20.51
CA GLU A 126 5.36 -6.89 -21.02
C GLU A 126 4.31 -7.99 -21.29
N THR A 127 3.36 -8.14 -20.37
CA THR A 127 2.29 -9.14 -20.47
C THR A 127 1.10 -8.67 -21.31
N LYS A 128 1.12 -7.43 -21.83
CA LYS A 128 0.02 -6.80 -22.58
C LYS A 128 -1.30 -6.78 -21.80
N THR A 129 -1.22 -6.61 -20.48
CA THR A 129 -2.37 -6.57 -19.57
C THR A 129 -2.72 -5.12 -19.21
N PRO A 130 -3.92 -4.62 -19.56
CA PRO A 130 -4.31 -3.25 -19.19
C PRO A 130 -4.52 -3.07 -17.69
N MET A 131 -3.87 -2.06 -17.08
CA MET A 131 -4.02 -1.71 -15.65
C MET A 131 -4.40 -0.23 -15.46
N ARG A 132 -5.63 0.11 -15.81
CA ARG A 132 -6.09 1.52 -15.89
C ARG A 132 -6.04 2.27 -14.56
N LEU A 133 -6.48 1.63 -13.47
CA LEU A 133 -6.48 2.27 -12.14
C LEU A 133 -5.06 2.46 -11.60
N ALA A 134 -4.18 1.47 -11.83
CA ALA A 134 -2.78 1.57 -11.44
C ALA A 134 -2.03 2.65 -12.21
N ALA A 135 -2.40 2.90 -13.48
CA ALA A 135 -1.84 3.99 -14.27
C ALA A 135 -2.17 5.38 -13.65
N LEU A 136 -3.39 5.56 -13.14
CA LEU A 136 -3.75 6.77 -12.38
C LEU A 136 -2.94 6.85 -11.08
N CYS A 137 -2.78 5.73 -10.37
CA CYS A 137 -1.90 5.66 -9.19
C CYS A 137 -0.46 6.04 -9.48
N GLU A 138 0.05 5.62 -10.63
CA GLU A 138 1.40 5.97 -11.05
C GLU A 138 1.57 7.47 -11.26
N GLN A 139 0.55 8.15 -11.78
CA GLN A 139 0.53 9.60 -11.94
C GLN A 139 0.53 10.31 -10.57
N GLU A 140 -0.33 9.88 -9.65
CA GLU A 140 -0.38 10.45 -8.28
C GLU A 140 0.94 10.30 -7.53
N LEU A 141 1.55 9.11 -7.55
CA LEU A 141 2.85 8.91 -6.92
C LEU A 141 3.96 9.71 -7.62
N THR A 142 3.86 9.92 -8.93
CA THR A 142 4.83 10.75 -9.67
C THR A 142 4.70 12.22 -9.32
N GLU A 143 3.48 12.74 -9.17
CA GLU A 143 3.26 14.10 -8.66
C GLU A 143 3.82 14.26 -7.25
N ALA A 144 3.51 13.34 -6.34
CA ALA A 144 4.05 13.37 -4.98
C ALA A 144 5.59 13.33 -4.95
N MET A 145 6.23 12.57 -5.86
CA MET A 145 7.69 12.59 -6.02
C MET A 145 8.20 13.96 -6.47
N ALA A 146 7.51 14.62 -7.41
CA ALA A 146 7.86 15.96 -7.89
C ALA A 146 7.72 17.05 -6.80
N ARG A 147 6.91 16.81 -5.77
CA ARG A 147 6.83 17.66 -4.55
C ARG A 147 8.06 17.54 -3.64
N GLY A 148 9.02 16.67 -3.96
CA GLY A 148 10.20 16.42 -3.12
C GLY A 148 9.94 15.50 -1.92
N TRP A 149 8.85 14.72 -1.94
CA TRP A 149 8.43 13.88 -0.81
C TRP A 149 9.01 12.46 -0.83
N ALA A 150 10.01 12.18 -1.66
CA ALA A 150 10.58 10.86 -1.86
C ALA A 150 10.97 10.12 -0.55
N GLY A 151 11.48 10.86 0.44
CA GLY A 151 11.91 10.34 1.74
C GLY A 151 10.82 10.26 2.81
N ARG A 152 9.57 10.64 2.51
CA ARG A 152 8.43 10.56 3.42
C ARG A 152 7.73 9.20 3.26
N ASP A 153 6.87 8.85 4.23
CA ASP A 153 6.01 7.67 4.08
C ASP A 153 5.13 7.79 2.82
N ALA A 154 4.93 6.70 2.09
CA ALA A 154 4.19 6.69 0.84
C ALA A 154 2.74 7.20 0.97
N SER A 155 2.15 7.09 2.16
CA SER A 155 0.83 7.66 2.47
C SER A 155 0.76 9.18 2.35
N ILE A 156 1.88 9.91 2.30
CA ILE A 156 1.88 11.35 2.05
C ILE A 156 1.25 11.69 0.69
N ALA A 157 1.35 10.80 -0.30
CA ALA A 157 0.73 11.03 -1.61
C ALA A 157 -0.81 11.18 -1.50
N LEU A 158 -1.43 10.63 -0.47
CA LEU A 158 -2.87 10.74 -0.24
C LEU A 158 -3.30 12.17 0.10
N THR A 159 -2.39 13.03 0.57
CA THR A 159 -2.71 14.44 0.88
C THR A 159 -2.89 15.29 -0.38
N LEU A 160 -2.43 14.83 -1.55
CA LEU A 160 -2.71 15.52 -2.82
C LEU A 160 -4.24 15.66 -3.05
N GLN A 161 -5.00 14.62 -2.69
CA GLN A 161 -6.46 14.65 -2.76
C GLN A 161 -7.05 15.68 -1.78
N GLU A 162 -6.53 15.75 -0.56
CA GLU A 162 -6.95 16.72 0.46
C GLU A 162 -6.70 18.16 0.01
N GLU A 163 -5.52 18.42 -0.57
CA GLU A 163 -5.13 19.71 -1.13
C GLU A 163 -6.05 20.14 -2.28
N ARG A 164 -6.31 19.23 -3.23
CA ARG A 164 -7.21 19.47 -4.37
C ARG A 164 -8.66 19.70 -3.91
N ALA A 165 -9.09 19.02 -2.85
CA ALA A 165 -10.43 19.16 -2.31
C ALA A 165 -10.57 20.31 -1.31
N GLY A 166 -9.48 20.83 -0.74
CA GLY A 166 -9.54 21.79 0.36
C GLY A 166 -10.20 21.21 1.62
N ALA A 167 -9.97 19.93 1.91
CA ALA A 167 -10.54 19.24 3.07
C ALA A 167 -9.55 18.18 3.60
N GLU A 168 -9.34 18.16 4.91
CA GLU A 168 -8.44 17.18 5.56
C GLU A 168 -9.22 16.06 6.26
N VAL A 169 -8.66 14.85 6.19
CA VAL A 169 -9.15 13.66 6.89
C VAL A 169 -8.17 13.34 8.02
N ARG A 170 -8.47 13.86 9.22
CA ARG A 170 -7.66 13.63 10.42
C ARG A 170 -8.52 13.05 11.52
N LEU A 171 -7.96 12.09 12.27
CA LEU A 171 -8.55 11.63 13.52
C LEU A 171 -8.06 12.52 14.68
N PRO A 172 -8.89 12.74 15.70
CA PRO A 172 -8.44 13.45 16.90
C PRO A 172 -7.28 12.71 17.57
N PRO A 173 -6.41 13.43 18.29
CA PRO A 173 -5.38 12.81 19.12
C PRO A 173 -6.02 11.78 20.07
N ALA A 174 -5.34 10.65 20.25
CA ALA A 174 -5.74 9.62 21.22
C ALA A 174 -5.49 10.07 22.67
#